data_AF-A0A935NCE2-F1
#
_entry.id   AF-A0A935NCE2-F1
#
_cell.length_a   1.000
_cell.length_b   1.000
_cell.length_c   1.000
_cell.angle_alpha   90.00
_cell.angle_beta   90.00
_cell.angle_gamma   90.00
#
_symmetry.space_group_name_H-M   'P 1'
#
loop_
_entity.id
_entity.type
_entity.pdbx_description
1 polymer ?
#
loop_
_entity_poly.entity_id
_entity_poly.type
_entity_poly.pdbx_seq_one_letter_code
_entity_poly.pdbx_strand_id
1 'polypeptide(L)'
;MNKYIFFIILFAGSFISFSMSLPQKTDKIEAWGFYGHRLINQMAVYTLPKEMFGFFKKNILYITEHAIDPDKRRYATKHEGVRHYIDIDHWDKIPFPNVPRDFEEAIIKHCDLYYVLGSDTVQINKLIENDTVYLRFFLPEKTTIQLDYPTFLKYWKKVIKPMYYEDEWALNSYDLDELFTTDVFTKGKGKCIIIDRFSEYGIVPYHLESMLERLTYAFKEKNEAKLLRFISEYGHYVSDAHVPLHTTKNYNGQLTDQVGIHAFWESRIPELFAESNYDFFVGQAQYIDNPREYIWDIIIKAHSHLDSVLGIEKRLSQTFPLDRQYCYDERLSQTVRIQCEEYADAYSRAMGAMVEDQMRSSILAIGSLWYTAWVNAGQPDLDSFEFVEYEPEPILPSKTVQARVHDN
;
A
#
# COMPACT_ATOMS: atom_id res chain seq x y z
N MET A 1 -16.28 -17.53 85.65
CA MET A 1 -16.66 -18.12 84.34
C MET A 1 -16.31 -17.10 83.26
N ASN A 2 -15.33 -17.46 82.43
CA ASN A 2 -14.88 -16.96 81.12
C ASN A 2 -15.00 -15.48 80.66
N LYS A 3 -13.82 -15.00 80.22
CA LYS A 3 -13.47 -13.86 79.37
C LYS A 3 -14.14 -13.92 77.98
N TYR A 4 -14.51 -12.77 77.40
CA TYR A 4 -14.46 -12.43 75.95
C TYR A 4 -14.57 -10.89 75.86
N ILE A 5 -13.52 -10.10 75.64
CA ILE A 5 -12.87 -9.74 74.36
C ILE A 5 -13.89 -9.54 73.24
N PHE A 6 -14.21 -8.27 72.93
CA PHE A 6 -14.81 -7.88 71.66
C PHE A 6 -13.80 -7.04 70.88
N PHE A 7 -13.37 -7.59 69.74
CA PHE A 7 -12.54 -6.95 68.72
C PHE A 7 -13.35 -5.86 68.02
N ILE A 8 -12.81 -4.65 67.93
CA ILE A 8 -13.25 -3.64 66.96
C ILE A 8 -12.51 -3.95 65.65
N ILE A 9 -13.25 -4.45 64.66
CA ILE A 9 -12.76 -4.61 63.28
C ILE A 9 -12.80 -3.24 62.61
N LEU A 10 -11.64 -2.67 62.35
CA LEU A 10 -11.44 -1.53 61.45
C LEU A 10 -11.61 -2.04 60.00
N PHE A 11 -12.75 -1.72 59.38
CA PHE A 11 -12.91 -1.86 57.93
C PHE A 11 -12.15 -0.71 57.26
N ALA A 12 -10.94 -0.99 56.77
CA ALA A 12 -10.26 -0.12 55.81
C ALA A 12 -10.97 -0.26 54.46
N GLY A 13 -11.90 0.65 54.18
CA GLY A 13 -12.48 0.80 52.84
C GLY A 13 -11.39 1.22 51.86
N SER A 14 -10.94 0.30 51.01
CA SER A 14 -10.20 0.65 49.80
C SER A 14 -11.14 1.44 48.90
N PHE A 15 -10.90 2.74 48.79
CA PHE A 15 -11.39 3.53 47.68
C PHE A 15 -10.73 3.00 46.41
N ILE A 16 -11.41 2.09 45.70
CA ILE A 16 -11.11 1.81 44.31
C ILE A 16 -11.51 3.09 43.57
N SER A 17 -10.53 3.94 43.26
CA SER A 17 -10.70 5.02 42.31
C SER A 17 -11.04 4.40 40.96
N PHE A 18 -12.33 4.31 40.67
CA PHE A 18 -12.84 4.04 39.33
C PHE A 18 -12.49 5.27 38.49
N SER A 19 -11.29 5.29 37.92
CA SER A 19 -10.97 6.22 36.84
C SER A 19 -11.94 5.89 35.71
N MET A 20 -13.01 6.67 35.57
CA MET A 20 -13.75 6.76 34.33
C MET A 20 -12.76 7.21 33.27
N SER A 21 -12.19 6.24 32.55
CA SER A 21 -11.50 6.48 31.30
C SER A 21 -12.52 7.17 30.41
N LEU A 22 -12.33 8.47 30.21
CA LEU A 22 -13.02 9.19 29.14
C LEU A 22 -12.84 8.37 27.86
N PRO A 23 -13.90 8.18 27.04
CA PRO A 23 -13.77 7.47 25.79
C PRO A 23 -12.64 8.09 25.00
N GLN A 24 -11.61 7.27 24.77
CA GLN A 24 -10.48 7.60 23.93
C GLN A 24 -11.05 8.09 22.61
N LYS A 25 -10.64 9.28 22.17
CA LYS A 25 -10.93 9.80 20.84
C LYS A 25 -10.35 8.78 19.86
N THR A 26 -11.16 7.85 19.39
CA THR A 26 -10.76 6.85 18.42
C THR A 26 -10.46 7.62 17.15
N ASP A 27 -9.19 7.62 16.78
CA ASP A 27 -8.73 8.15 15.52
C ASP A 27 -9.56 7.50 14.39
N LYS A 28 -9.97 8.32 13.43
CA LYS A 28 -10.88 7.99 12.35
C LYS A 28 -10.28 6.87 11.50
N ILE A 29 -10.49 5.62 11.89
CA ILE A 29 -10.25 4.48 11.01
C ILE A 29 -11.27 4.64 9.89
N GLU A 30 -10.76 4.85 8.68
CA GLU A 30 -11.56 4.94 7.46
C GLU A 30 -12.23 3.57 7.21
N ALA A 31 -13.32 3.30 7.91
CA ALA A 31 -14.12 2.07 7.80
C ALA A 31 -14.80 1.91 6.43
N TRP A 32 -14.49 2.78 5.47
CA TRP A 32 -15.25 3.04 4.27
C TRP A 32 -14.68 2.23 3.09
N GLY A 33 -13.36 2.05 2.96
CA GLY A 33 -12.76 1.20 1.91
C GLY A 33 -13.02 -0.30 2.08
N PHE A 34 -13.48 -0.73 3.26
CA PHE A 34 -13.50 -2.14 3.65
C PHE A 34 -14.49 -3.00 2.87
N TYR A 35 -15.65 -2.45 2.48
CA TYR A 35 -16.66 -3.20 1.75
C TYR A 35 -16.12 -3.66 0.38
N GLY A 36 -15.50 -2.75 -0.37
CA GLY A 36 -14.95 -3.02 -1.70
C GLY A 36 -13.89 -4.12 -1.66
N HIS A 37 -12.88 -3.99 -0.79
CA HIS A 37 -11.82 -4.99 -0.66
C HIS A 37 -12.35 -6.38 -0.30
N ARG A 38 -13.28 -6.46 0.68
CA ARG A 38 -13.92 -7.71 1.10
C ARG A 38 -14.64 -8.38 -0.06
N LEU A 39 -15.53 -7.64 -0.72
CA LEU A 39 -16.34 -8.15 -1.81
C LEU A 39 -15.46 -8.61 -2.98
N ILE A 40 -14.49 -7.80 -3.40
CA ILE A 40 -13.59 -8.12 -4.50
C ILE A 40 -12.78 -9.40 -4.20
N ASN A 41 -12.21 -9.53 -3.00
CA ASN A 41 -11.45 -10.72 -2.59
C ASN A 41 -12.33 -11.97 -2.54
N GLN A 42 -13.54 -11.84 -1.98
CA GLN A 42 -14.51 -12.92 -1.94
C GLN A 42 -14.88 -13.39 -3.36
N MET A 43 -15.12 -12.44 -4.27
CA MET A 43 -15.50 -12.75 -5.65
C MET A 43 -14.36 -13.37 -6.45
N ALA A 44 -13.11 -12.97 -6.19
CA ALA A 44 -11.94 -13.51 -6.87
C ALA A 44 -11.79 -15.03 -6.66
N VAL A 45 -12.22 -15.57 -5.52
CA VAL A 45 -12.22 -17.01 -5.24
C VAL A 45 -13.01 -17.80 -6.29
N TYR A 46 -14.11 -17.25 -6.82
CA TYR A 46 -14.95 -17.93 -7.81
C TYR A 46 -14.39 -17.93 -9.23
N THR A 47 -13.29 -17.21 -9.47
CA THR A 47 -12.60 -17.22 -10.77
C THR A 47 -11.62 -18.39 -10.90
N LEU A 48 -11.28 -19.04 -9.78
CA LEU A 48 -10.18 -19.99 -9.71
C LEU A 48 -10.52 -21.34 -10.37
N PRO A 49 -9.52 -22.03 -10.95
CA PRO A 49 -9.71 -23.35 -11.54
C PRO A 49 -10.02 -24.40 -10.46
N LYS A 50 -10.54 -25.55 -10.89
CA LYS A 50 -11.05 -26.61 -10.01
C LYS A 50 -10.03 -27.07 -8.96
N GLU A 51 -8.76 -27.16 -9.35
CA GLU A 51 -7.62 -27.59 -8.55
C GLU A 51 -7.32 -26.63 -7.39
N MET A 52 -7.66 -25.35 -7.53
CA MET A 52 -7.48 -24.36 -6.48
C MET A 52 -8.77 -24.09 -5.70
N PHE A 53 -9.91 -24.20 -6.38
CA PHE A 53 -11.20 -23.75 -5.87
C PHE A 53 -11.55 -24.39 -4.52
N GLY A 54 -11.27 -25.69 -4.31
CA GLY A 54 -11.57 -26.37 -3.04
C GLY A 54 -10.93 -25.70 -1.83
N PHE A 55 -9.61 -25.47 -1.89
CA PHE A 55 -8.85 -24.82 -0.81
C PHE A 55 -9.32 -23.38 -0.57
N PHE A 56 -9.47 -22.57 -1.62
CA PHE A 56 -9.88 -21.17 -1.48
C PHE A 56 -11.33 -21.04 -0.99
N LYS A 57 -12.23 -21.91 -1.46
CA LYS A 57 -13.63 -21.90 -1.03
C LYS A 57 -13.77 -22.29 0.44
N LYS A 58 -12.98 -23.26 0.92
CA LYS A 58 -12.91 -23.62 2.34
C LYS A 58 -12.48 -22.43 3.21
N ASN A 59 -11.55 -21.60 2.72
CA ASN A 59 -10.95 -20.48 3.45
C ASN A 59 -11.55 -19.10 3.09
N ILE A 60 -12.67 -19.05 2.37
CA ILE A 60 -13.21 -17.81 1.79
C ILE A 60 -13.53 -16.74 2.84
N LEU A 61 -13.97 -17.14 4.04
CA LEU A 61 -14.26 -16.20 5.12
C LEU A 61 -13.00 -15.50 5.61
N TYR A 62 -11.91 -16.26 5.81
CA TYR A 62 -10.61 -15.70 6.18
C TYR A 62 -10.13 -14.72 5.10
N ILE A 63 -10.16 -15.14 3.84
CA ILE A 63 -9.72 -14.32 2.70
C ILE A 63 -10.49 -13.00 2.66
N THR A 64 -11.80 -13.07 2.90
CA THR A 64 -12.68 -11.89 2.92
C THR A 64 -12.36 -10.99 4.12
N GLU A 65 -12.34 -11.52 5.33
CA GLU A 65 -12.19 -10.73 6.57
C GLU A 65 -10.82 -10.06 6.69
N HIS A 66 -9.77 -10.72 6.21
CA HIS A 66 -8.39 -10.24 6.26
C HIS A 66 -7.99 -9.40 5.04
N ALA A 67 -8.88 -9.20 4.06
CA ALA A 67 -8.65 -8.30 2.92
C ALA A 67 -8.54 -6.82 3.32
N ILE A 68 -8.77 -6.47 4.58
CA ILE A 68 -8.72 -5.09 5.10
C ILE A 68 -7.62 -4.90 6.15
N ASP A 69 -6.81 -5.93 6.41
CA ASP A 69 -5.74 -5.85 7.38
C ASP A 69 -4.61 -4.88 6.99
N PRO A 70 -4.23 -4.76 5.70
CA PRO A 70 -3.28 -3.72 5.29
C PRO A 70 -3.72 -2.30 5.66
N ASP A 71 -4.99 -1.96 5.47
CA ASP A 71 -5.53 -0.65 5.87
C ASP A 71 -5.44 -0.43 7.38
N LYS A 72 -5.76 -1.45 8.18
CA LYS A 72 -5.63 -1.36 9.63
C LYS A 72 -4.17 -1.09 10.04
N ARG A 73 -3.21 -1.68 9.32
CA ARG A 73 -1.77 -1.49 9.56
C ARG A 73 -1.18 -0.22 8.95
N ARG A 74 -1.93 0.50 8.12
CA ARG A 74 -1.47 1.69 7.41
C ARG A 74 -0.84 2.75 8.33
N TYR A 75 -1.34 2.85 9.56
CA TYR A 75 -0.85 3.77 10.60
C TYR A 75 0.09 3.12 11.64
N ALA A 76 0.44 1.84 11.46
CA ALA A 76 1.33 1.12 12.37
C ALA A 76 2.81 1.34 12.04
N THR A 77 3.15 1.49 10.76
CA THR A 77 4.55 1.67 10.31
C THR A 77 4.66 2.66 9.16
N LYS A 78 5.79 3.40 9.09
CA LYS A 78 6.11 4.35 8.00
C LYS A 78 6.19 3.69 6.61
N HIS A 79 6.28 2.36 6.55
CA HIS A 79 6.44 1.62 5.30
C HIS A 79 5.16 0.94 4.81
N GLU A 80 4.07 0.95 5.60
CA GLU A 80 2.81 0.35 5.14
C GLU A 80 2.05 1.30 4.22
N GLY A 81 1.88 2.56 4.59
CA GLY A 81 1.07 3.51 3.81
C GLY A 81 1.49 3.64 2.35
N VAL A 82 2.79 3.67 2.08
CA VAL A 82 3.34 3.77 0.72
C VAL A 82 3.03 2.54 -0.16
N ARG A 83 2.61 1.41 0.41
CA ARG A 83 2.27 0.19 -0.35
C ARG A 83 0.89 0.25 -1.01
N HIS A 84 0.06 1.21 -0.61
CA HIS A 84 -1.34 1.34 -1.03
C HIS A 84 -1.51 2.18 -2.30
N TYR A 85 -0.49 2.93 -2.73
CA TYR A 85 -0.64 3.90 -3.81
C TYR A 85 0.66 4.10 -4.61
N ILE A 86 0.56 4.87 -5.69
CA ILE A 86 1.69 5.49 -6.39
C ILE A 86 1.23 6.84 -6.97
N ASP A 87 1.76 7.95 -6.49
CA ASP A 87 1.49 9.29 -7.02
C ASP A 87 2.24 9.49 -8.35
N ILE A 88 1.85 8.73 -9.38
CA ILE A 88 2.64 8.59 -10.60
C ILE A 88 2.67 9.88 -11.42
N ASP A 89 1.65 10.72 -11.29
CA ASP A 89 1.60 12.08 -11.86
C ASP A 89 2.63 13.04 -11.25
N HIS A 90 3.26 12.67 -10.14
CA HIS A 90 4.42 13.37 -9.63
C HIS A 90 5.59 13.31 -10.62
N TRP A 91 5.78 12.14 -11.19
CA TRP A 91 7.03 11.74 -11.83
C TRP A 91 6.98 11.90 -13.34
N ASP A 92 5.81 11.66 -13.94
CA ASP A 92 5.65 11.72 -15.39
C ASP A 92 4.18 11.84 -15.80
N LYS A 93 3.91 11.87 -17.10
CA LYS A 93 2.57 11.79 -17.69
C LYS A 93 2.39 10.46 -18.40
N ILE A 94 1.14 10.01 -18.55
CA ILE A 94 0.79 8.79 -19.30
C ILE A 94 1.56 8.73 -20.64
N PRO A 95 2.18 7.59 -21.02
CA PRO A 95 2.18 6.27 -20.34
C PRO A 95 3.31 6.08 -19.31
N PHE A 96 3.85 7.16 -18.77
CA PHE A 96 4.91 7.23 -17.76
C PHE A 96 6.25 6.61 -18.20
N PRO A 97 6.76 6.90 -19.41
CA PRO A 97 8.02 6.32 -19.89
C PRO A 97 9.23 6.65 -19.02
N ASN A 98 9.17 7.71 -18.22
CA ASN A 98 10.25 8.15 -17.34
C ASN A 98 10.20 7.51 -15.95
N VAL A 99 9.17 6.73 -15.60
CA VAL A 99 9.09 6.03 -14.31
C VAL A 99 9.69 4.63 -14.48
N PRO A 100 10.85 4.33 -13.87
CA PRO A 100 11.48 3.01 -14.03
C PRO A 100 10.57 1.91 -13.51
N ARG A 101 10.49 0.79 -14.23
CA ARG A 101 9.64 -0.35 -13.87
C ARG A 101 10.29 -1.30 -12.87
N ASP A 102 11.62 -1.20 -12.68
CA ASP A 102 12.36 -1.90 -11.62
C ASP A 102 12.44 -1.00 -10.37
N PHE A 103 12.18 -1.56 -9.19
CA PHE A 103 12.12 -0.78 -7.95
C PHE A 103 13.46 -0.15 -7.60
N GLU A 104 14.55 -0.90 -7.76
CA GLU A 104 15.89 -0.40 -7.48
C GLU A 104 16.26 0.72 -8.43
N GLU A 105 15.93 0.61 -9.73
CA GLU A 105 16.17 1.68 -10.68
C GLU A 105 15.36 2.95 -10.36
N ALA A 106 14.13 2.80 -9.88
CA ALA A 106 13.30 3.93 -9.46
C ALA A 106 13.95 4.68 -8.27
N ILE A 107 14.37 3.96 -7.23
CA ILE A 107 15.07 4.59 -6.10
C ILE A 107 16.41 5.16 -6.54
N ILE A 108 17.22 4.42 -7.31
CA ILE A 108 18.51 4.88 -7.82
C ILE A 108 18.32 6.17 -8.62
N LYS A 109 17.29 6.29 -9.44
CA LYS A 109 17.03 7.48 -10.24
C LYS A 109 16.72 8.69 -9.37
N HIS A 110 15.95 8.51 -8.29
CA HIS A 110 15.38 9.62 -7.52
C HIS A 110 16.05 9.89 -6.17
N CYS A 111 16.94 9.02 -5.67
CA CYS A 111 17.60 9.22 -4.38
C CYS A 111 18.62 10.37 -4.40
N ASP A 112 18.77 11.03 -3.26
CA ASP A 112 19.88 11.95 -3.00
C ASP A 112 21.03 11.23 -2.30
N LEU A 113 22.25 11.65 -2.59
CA LEU A 113 23.47 11.13 -1.98
C LEU A 113 24.21 12.25 -1.26
N TYR A 114 24.57 12.05 0.00
CA TYR A 114 25.32 13.01 0.81
C TYR A 114 26.51 12.34 1.47
N TYR A 115 27.70 12.92 1.36
CA TYR A 115 28.88 12.46 2.09
C TYR A 115 29.14 13.35 3.30
N VAL A 116 29.14 12.76 4.48
CA VAL A 116 29.24 13.44 5.78
C VAL A 116 30.62 13.20 6.38
N LEU A 117 31.37 14.28 6.65
CA LEU A 117 32.67 14.27 7.33
C LEU A 117 32.59 15.09 8.61
N GLY A 118 32.49 14.43 9.76
CA GLY A 118 32.33 15.13 11.03
C GLY A 118 31.06 15.99 11.03
N SER A 119 31.21 17.32 11.09
CA SER A 119 30.10 18.28 11.00
C SER A 119 29.77 18.75 9.58
N ASP A 120 30.64 18.47 8.61
CA ASP A 120 30.49 18.96 7.24
C ASP A 120 29.74 17.94 6.38
N THR A 121 28.88 18.43 5.49
CA THR A 121 28.08 17.60 4.58
C THR A 121 28.25 18.10 3.15
N VAL A 122 28.60 17.18 2.24
CA VAL A 122 28.77 17.44 0.81
C VAL A 122 27.74 16.65 0.03
N GLN A 123 26.95 17.32 -0.81
CA GLN A 123 26.05 16.62 -1.72
C GLN A 123 26.84 15.98 -2.87
N ILE A 124 26.59 14.70 -3.14
CA ILE A 124 27.10 14.00 -4.30
C ILE A 124 26.08 14.13 -5.43
N ASN A 125 26.47 14.80 -6.50
CA ASN A 125 25.67 14.86 -7.72
C ASN A 125 25.86 13.55 -8.51
N LYS A 126 24.78 12.77 -8.61
CA LYS A 126 24.72 11.51 -9.35
C LYS A 126 24.14 11.77 -10.75
N LEU A 127 24.85 11.31 -11.76
CA LEU A 127 24.44 11.33 -13.16
C LEU A 127 24.58 9.93 -13.76
N ILE A 128 23.60 9.48 -14.54
CA ILE A 128 23.62 8.18 -15.22
C ILE A 128 23.53 8.43 -16.71
N GLU A 129 24.57 8.09 -17.46
CA GLU A 129 24.66 8.27 -18.91
C GLU A 129 25.39 7.08 -19.53
N ASN A 130 24.85 6.52 -20.63
CA ASN A 130 25.48 5.43 -21.40
C ASN A 130 25.96 4.25 -20.52
N ASP A 131 25.06 3.71 -19.68
CA ASP A 131 25.36 2.63 -18.73
C ASP A 131 26.53 2.91 -17.77
N THR A 132 26.78 4.18 -17.47
CA THR A 132 27.80 4.62 -16.52
C THR A 132 27.20 5.55 -15.47
N VAL A 133 27.47 5.27 -14.20
CA VAL A 133 27.16 6.15 -13.07
C VAL A 133 28.35 7.06 -12.84
N TYR A 134 28.11 8.36 -12.83
CA TYR A 134 29.07 9.39 -12.45
C TYR A 134 28.65 9.99 -11.11
N LEU A 135 29.55 9.97 -10.13
CA LEU A 135 29.39 10.69 -8.87
C LEU A 135 30.34 11.88 -8.86
N ARG A 136 29.77 13.09 -8.81
CA ARG A 136 30.49 14.36 -8.84
C ARG A 136 30.30 15.08 -7.51
N PHE A 137 31.40 15.42 -6.85
CA PHE A 137 31.38 16.08 -5.55
C PHE A 137 32.65 16.91 -5.34
N PHE A 138 32.70 17.69 -4.26
CA PHE A 138 33.82 18.56 -3.94
C PHE A 138 34.44 18.17 -2.60
N LEU A 139 35.67 17.66 -2.62
CA LEU A 139 36.42 17.21 -1.44
C LEU A 139 37.93 17.09 -1.74
N PRO A 140 38.81 17.98 -1.25
CA PRO A 140 38.76 19.45 -1.25
C PRO A 140 38.92 20.07 -2.66
N GLU A 141 38.99 19.23 -3.69
CA GLU A 141 38.95 19.59 -5.11
C GLU A 141 37.71 18.99 -5.75
N LYS A 142 37.40 19.40 -6.98
CA LYS A 142 36.29 18.82 -7.74
C LYS A 142 36.68 17.39 -8.17
N THR A 143 36.00 16.41 -7.60
CA THR A 143 36.22 14.99 -7.86
C THR A 143 35.08 14.42 -8.68
N THR A 144 35.41 13.56 -9.64
CA THR A 144 34.44 12.76 -10.39
C THR A 144 34.90 11.32 -10.39
N ILE A 145 34.09 10.43 -9.84
CA ILE A 145 34.29 8.99 -9.90
C ILE A 145 33.20 8.37 -10.76
N GLN A 146 33.51 7.25 -11.38
CA GLN A 146 32.58 6.57 -12.28
C GLN A 146 32.61 5.07 -12.06
N LEU A 147 31.48 4.42 -12.33
CA LEU A 147 31.32 2.97 -12.28
C LEU A 147 30.32 2.56 -13.36
N ASP A 148 30.50 1.38 -13.95
CA ASP A 148 29.49 0.85 -14.85
C ASP A 148 28.17 0.59 -14.09
N TYR A 149 27.05 0.95 -14.72
CA TYR A 149 25.73 0.88 -14.12
C TYR A 149 25.34 -0.56 -13.72
N PRO A 150 25.62 -1.61 -14.49
CA PRO A 150 25.32 -2.98 -14.09
C PRO A 150 26.01 -3.39 -12.77
N THR A 151 27.28 -3.02 -12.59
CA THR A 151 28.01 -3.29 -11.34
C THR A 151 27.42 -2.48 -10.18
N PHE A 152 27.11 -1.20 -10.40
CA PHE A 152 26.44 -0.36 -9.40
C PHE A 152 25.09 -0.95 -8.97
N LEU A 153 24.25 -1.36 -9.93
CA LEU A 153 22.94 -1.96 -9.67
C LEU A 153 23.06 -3.29 -8.90
N LYS A 154 24.04 -4.13 -9.23
CA LYS A 154 24.32 -5.38 -8.52
C LYS A 154 24.72 -5.10 -7.07
N TYR A 155 25.58 -4.10 -6.85
CA TYR A 155 25.95 -3.68 -5.50
C TYR A 155 24.72 -3.15 -4.74
N TRP A 156 23.92 -2.29 -5.36
CA TRP A 156 22.70 -1.73 -4.78
C TRP A 156 21.76 -2.83 -4.28
N LYS A 157 21.48 -3.84 -5.12
CA LYS A 157 20.62 -4.98 -4.78
C LYS A 157 21.17 -5.79 -3.59
N LYS A 158 22.50 -5.89 -3.45
CA LYS A 158 23.15 -6.68 -2.40
C LYS A 158 23.30 -5.93 -1.07
N VAL A 159 23.64 -4.64 -1.12
CA VAL A 159 24.08 -3.88 0.07
C VAL A 159 23.08 -2.82 0.49
N ILE A 160 22.50 -2.08 -0.45
CA ILE A 160 21.64 -0.93 -0.15
C ILE A 160 20.18 -1.38 0.02
N LYS A 161 19.66 -2.23 -0.87
CA LYS A 161 18.27 -2.75 -0.78
C LYS A 161 17.92 -3.33 0.60
N PRO A 162 18.78 -4.13 1.27
CA PRO A 162 18.49 -4.62 2.61
C PRO A 162 18.25 -3.52 3.66
N MET A 163 18.82 -2.32 3.45
CA MET A 163 18.66 -1.19 4.35
C MET A 163 17.28 -0.52 4.24
N TYR A 164 16.42 -0.93 3.29
CA TYR A 164 15.14 -0.23 3.02
C TYR A 164 14.26 0.01 4.26
N TYR A 165 14.30 -0.92 5.21
CA TYR A 165 13.51 -0.87 6.45
C TYR A 165 14.25 -0.23 7.63
N GLU A 166 15.49 0.22 7.42
CA GLU A 166 16.30 0.89 8.43
C GLU A 166 15.97 2.39 8.50
N ASP A 167 16.28 3.02 9.63
CA ASP A 167 16.06 4.46 9.82
C ASP A 167 17.06 5.33 9.06
N GLU A 168 18.28 4.83 8.82
CA GLU A 168 19.34 5.52 8.10
C GLU A 168 20.00 4.58 7.10
N TRP A 169 20.05 4.98 5.82
CA TRP A 169 20.78 4.23 4.79
C TRP A 169 22.18 4.82 4.67
N ALA A 170 23.13 4.21 5.37
CA ALA A 170 24.50 4.69 5.45
C ALA A 170 25.49 3.66 4.92
N LEU A 171 26.33 4.08 3.97
CA LEU A 171 27.52 3.33 3.54
C LEU A 171 28.74 3.93 4.21
N ASN A 172 29.63 3.07 4.72
CA ASN A 172 30.88 3.54 5.30
C ASN A 172 31.88 3.90 4.18
N SER A 173 32.94 4.61 4.52
CA SER A 173 33.94 5.04 3.52
C SER A 173 34.68 3.88 2.84
N TYR A 174 34.88 2.75 3.52
CA TYR A 174 35.54 1.57 2.94
C TYR A 174 34.66 0.92 1.86
N ASP A 175 33.37 0.80 2.13
CA ASP A 175 32.40 0.23 1.19
C ASP A 175 32.36 1.01 -0.13
N LEU A 176 32.45 2.35 -0.04
CA LEU A 176 32.47 3.24 -1.20
C LEU A 176 33.79 3.16 -1.96
N ASP A 177 34.91 3.15 -1.24
CA ASP A 177 36.24 3.01 -1.83
C ASP A 177 36.41 1.65 -2.54
N GLU A 178 35.86 0.57 -1.98
CA GLU A 178 35.80 -0.75 -2.63
C GLU A 178 34.93 -0.72 -3.89
N LEU A 179 33.72 -0.17 -3.80
CA LEU A 179 32.78 -0.13 -4.92
C LEU A 179 33.31 0.67 -6.11
N PHE A 180 33.90 1.83 -5.85
CA PHE A 180 34.39 2.74 -6.90
C PHE A 180 35.88 2.55 -7.22
N THR A 181 36.56 1.60 -6.57
CA THR A 181 38.01 1.37 -6.70
C THR A 181 38.80 2.67 -6.52
N THR A 182 38.60 3.33 -5.38
CA THR A 182 39.20 4.64 -5.05
C THR A 182 39.71 4.66 -3.61
N ASP A 183 40.39 5.74 -3.20
CA ASP A 183 40.84 5.97 -1.82
C ASP A 183 40.35 7.33 -1.28
N VAL A 184 39.42 7.96 -2.01
CA VAL A 184 38.94 9.32 -1.75
C VAL A 184 38.11 9.37 -0.47
N PHE A 185 37.30 8.34 -0.20
CA PHE A 185 36.38 8.35 0.93
C PHE A 185 37.11 7.99 2.24
N THR A 186 37.97 6.97 2.25
CA THR A 186 38.70 6.60 3.49
C THR A 186 39.66 7.68 3.98
N LYS A 187 40.21 8.51 3.07
CA LYS A 187 40.95 9.73 3.46
C LYS A 187 40.10 10.70 4.28
N GLY A 188 38.81 10.81 3.98
CA GLY A 188 37.84 11.66 4.67
C GLY A 188 37.27 11.08 5.97
N LYS A 189 37.36 9.75 6.17
CA LYS A 189 36.77 9.02 7.31
C LYS A 189 35.27 9.31 7.54
N GLY A 190 34.54 9.63 6.48
CA GLY A 190 33.12 9.96 6.51
C GLY A 190 32.19 8.76 6.29
N LYS A 191 30.90 9.06 6.07
CA LYS A 191 29.89 8.11 5.62
C LYS A 191 29.05 8.72 4.49
N CYS A 192 28.59 7.90 3.56
CA CYS A 192 27.61 8.31 2.55
C CYS A 192 26.21 7.97 3.06
N ILE A 193 25.36 8.99 3.17
CA ILE A 193 23.94 8.90 3.48
C ILE A 193 23.16 8.93 2.17
N ILE A 194 22.23 7.98 2.04
CA ILE A 194 21.30 7.87 0.93
C ILE A 194 19.93 8.31 1.44
N ILE A 195 19.32 9.27 0.75
CA ILE A 195 17.94 9.70 1.05
C ILE A 195 17.03 9.20 -0.05
N ASP A 196 16.10 8.32 0.30
CA ASP A 196 15.02 7.89 -0.59
C ASP A 196 14.02 9.03 -0.77
N ARG A 197 13.84 9.48 -2.02
CA ARG A 197 12.83 10.48 -2.43
C ARG A 197 11.71 9.87 -3.27
N PHE A 198 11.77 8.57 -3.50
CA PHE A 198 10.84 7.87 -4.38
C PHE A 198 9.70 7.25 -3.58
N SER A 199 10.03 6.42 -2.59
CA SER A 199 9.04 5.56 -1.96
C SER A 199 7.96 6.32 -1.21
N GLU A 200 8.25 7.54 -0.76
CA GLU A 200 7.30 8.43 -0.09
C GLU A 200 6.10 8.82 -0.99
N TYR A 201 6.27 8.73 -2.31
CA TYR A 201 5.23 8.92 -3.32
C TYR A 201 4.55 7.61 -3.74
N GLY A 202 4.70 6.55 -2.95
CA GLY A 202 3.99 5.30 -3.14
C GLY A 202 4.72 4.31 -4.06
N ILE A 203 4.57 3.03 -3.74
CA ILE A 203 5.30 1.91 -4.34
C ILE A 203 4.39 0.72 -4.71
N VAL A 204 3.06 0.92 -4.79
CA VAL A 204 2.12 -0.19 -5.01
C VAL A 204 2.50 -1.13 -6.18
N PRO A 205 2.88 -0.70 -7.40
CA PRO A 205 3.23 -1.66 -8.46
C PRO A 205 4.44 -2.53 -8.10
N TYR A 206 5.46 -1.96 -7.47
CA TYR A 206 6.64 -2.70 -7.01
C TYR A 206 6.33 -3.63 -5.85
N HIS A 207 5.39 -3.22 -4.98
CA HIS A 207 4.92 -4.07 -3.89
C HIS A 207 4.15 -5.29 -4.42
N LEU A 208 3.34 -5.14 -5.46
CA LEU A 208 2.63 -6.24 -6.12
C LEU A 208 3.59 -7.27 -6.71
N GLU A 209 4.67 -6.84 -7.38
CA GLU A 209 5.72 -7.76 -7.86
C GLU A 209 6.33 -8.56 -6.69
N SER A 210 6.68 -7.89 -5.58
CA SER A 210 7.21 -8.57 -4.39
C SER A 210 6.21 -9.51 -3.72
N MET A 211 4.92 -9.16 -3.68
CA MET A 211 3.86 -10.00 -3.13
C MET A 211 3.64 -11.25 -3.97
N LEU A 212 3.74 -11.15 -5.30
CA LEU A 212 3.66 -12.31 -6.19
C LEU A 212 4.78 -13.33 -5.88
N GLU A 213 6.01 -12.86 -5.70
CA GLU A 213 7.15 -13.72 -5.33
C GLU A 213 6.93 -14.38 -3.97
N ARG A 214 6.49 -13.61 -2.96
CA ARG A 214 6.20 -14.11 -1.61
C ARG A 214 5.09 -15.17 -1.61
N LEU A 215 4.02 -14.92 -2.37
CA LEU A 215 2.91 -15.85 -2.51
C LEU A 215 3.36 -17.14 -3.23
N THR A 216 4.15 -17.00 -4.30
CA THR A 216 4.77 -18.13 -5.01
C THR A 216 5.61 -18.99 -4.07
N TYR A 217 6.43 -18.35 -3.22
CA TYR A 217 7.25 -19.07 -2.25
C TYR A 217 6.40 -19.73 -1.15
N ALA A 218 5.35 -19.07 -0.67
CA ALA A 218 4.43 -19.65 0.32
C ALA A 218 3.73 -20.92 -0.21
N PHE A 219 3.33 -20.94 -1.50
CA PHE A 219 2.85 -22.15 -2.15
C PHE A 219 3.91 -23.26 -2.18
N LYS A 220 5.18 -22.94 -2.48
CA LYS A 220 6.30 -23.92 -2.49
C LYS A 220 6.59 -24.49 -1.10
N GLU A 221 6.58 -23.64 -0.07
CA GLU A 221 6.84 -24.05 1.32
C GLU A 221 5.70 -24.84 1.95
N LYS A 222 4.50 -24.81 1.36
CA LYS A 222 3.25 -25.36 1.93
C LYS A 222 2.94 -24.81 3.34
N ASN A 223 3.30 -23.57 3.61
CA ASN A 223 2.98 -22.91 4.88
C ASN A 223 1.59 -22.26 4.80
N GLU A 224 0.56 -22.93 5.32
CA GLU A 224 -0.84 -22.47 5.23
C GLU A 224 -1.05 -21.08 5.83
N ALA A 225 -0.47 -20.81 7.00
CA ALA A 225 -0.64 -19.52 7.69
C ALA A 225 -0.08 -18.35 6.87
N LYS A 226 1.14 -18.48 6.33
CA LYS A 226 1.72 -17.47 5.44
C LYS A 226 0.93 -17.37 4.13
N LEU A 227 0.50 -18.51 3.59
CA LEU A 227 -0.24 -18.58 2.34
C LEU A 227 -1.56 -17.81 2.43
N LEU A 228 -2.39 -18.09 3.44
CA LEU A 228 -3.66 -17.41 3.65
C LEU A 228 -3.46 -15.91 3.88
N ARG A 229 -2.48 -15.52 4.72
CA ARG A 229 -2.15 -14.11 4.93
C ARG A 229 -1.79 -13.40 3.63
N PHE A 230 -0.87 -13.97 2.84
CA PHE A 230 -0.46 -13.38 1.57
C PHE A 230 -1.56 -13.38 0.52
N ILE A 231 -2.45 -14.37 0.47
CA ILE A 231 -3.61 -14.36 -0.42
C ILE A 231 -4.50 -13.15 -0.14
N SER A 232 -4.91 -12.95 1.11
CA SER A 232 -5.81 -11.86 1.53
C SER A 232 -5.17 -10.48 1.31
N GLU A 233 -3.91 -10.32 1.76
CA GLU A 233 -3.21 -9.05 1.64
C GLU A 233 -2.88 -8.71 0.19
N TYR A 234 -2.53 -9.72 -0.63
CA TYR A 234 -2.24 -9.46 -2.04
C TYR A 234 -3.50 -8.97 -2.77
N GLY A 235 -4.66 -9.57 -2.48
CA GLY A 235 -5.91 -9.13 -3.06
C GLY A 235 -6.24 -7.67 -2.72
N HIS A 236 -5.96 -7.23 -1.49
CA HIS A 236 -6.10 -5.83 -1.08
C HIS A 236 -5.27 -4.87 -1.96
N TYR A 237 -3.95 -5.07 -2.03
CA TYR A 237 -3.08 -4.18 -2.79
C TYR A 237 -3.38 -4.20 -4.30
N VAL A 238 -3.81 -5.34 -4.85
CA VAL A 238 -4.23 -5.41 -6.26
C VAL A 238 -5.49 -4.58 -6.47
N SER A 239 -6.46 -4.60 -5.55
CA SER A 239 -7.64 -3.73 -5.64
C SER A 239 -7.28 -2.24 -5.52
N ASP A 240 -6.35 -1.86 -4.65
CA ASP A 240 -5.85 -0.46 -4.58
C ASP A 240 -5.30 0.03 -5.92
N ALA A 241 -4.51 -0.82 -6.60
CA ALA A 241 -3.92 -0.47 -7.90
C ALA A 241 -4.97 -0.19 -8.98
N HIS A 242 -6.21 -0.67 -8.81
CA HIS A 242 -7.32 -0.38 -9.70
C HIS A 242 -8.10 0.89 -9.32
N VAL A 243 -7.80 1.55 -8.19
CA VAL A 243 -8.46 2.79 -7.79
C VAL A 243 -7.75 3.97 -8.47
N PRO A 244 -8.42 4.76 -9.34
CA PRO A 244 -7.77 5.90 -10.01
C PRO A 244 -7.14 6.90 -9.04
N LEU A 245 -7.76 7.12 -7.89
CA LEU A 245 -7.31 8.05 -6.85
C LEU A 245 -6.06 7.55 -6.09
N HIS A 246 -5.71 6.27 -6.18
CA HIS A 246 -4.44 5.74 -5.66
C HIS A 246 -3.27 5.96 -6.63
N THR A 247 -3.51 6.64 -7.75
CA THR A 247 -2.50 6.90 -8.77
C THR A 247 -2.07 8.39 -8.84
N THR A 248 -2.46 9.23 -7.88
CA THR A 248 -2.28 10.69 -7.97
C THR A 248 -2.04 11.36 -6.63
N LYS A 249 -1.25 12.44 -6.64
CA LYS A 249 -1.17 13.36 -5.49
C LYS A 249 -2.50 13.99 -5.13
N ASN A 250 -3.45 14.11 -6.06
CA ASN A 250 -4.78 14.66 -5.81
C ASN A 250 -5.79 13.61 -5.32
N TYR A 251 -5.32 12.63 -4.54
CA TYR A 251 -6.08 11.43 -4.18
C TYR A 251 -7.43 11.72 -3.52
N ASN A 252 -7.51 12.76 -2.69
CA ASN A 252 -8.73 13.15 -2.00
C ASN A 252 -9.35 14.42 -2.60
N GLY A 253 -8.94 14.86 -3.79
CA GLY A 253 -9.46 16.08 -4.40
C GLY A 253 -8.98 17.38 -3.74
N GLN A 254 -7.95 17.30 -2.88
CA GLN A 254 -7.44 18.44 -2.10
C GLN A 254 -6.76 19.53 -2.96
N LEU A 255 -6.36 19.22 -4.19
CA LEU A 255 -5.78 20.16 -5.14
C LEU A 255 -6.84 20.77 -6.07
N THR A 256 -8.09 20.29 -6.02
CA THR A 256 -9.19 20.70 -6.92
C THR A 256 -10.49 21.08 -6.19
N ASP A 257 -10.44 21.27 -4.87
CA ASP A 257 -11.58 21.57 -3.98
C ASP A 257 -12.70 20.52 -4.03
N GLN A 258 -12.32 19.24 -3.97
CA GLN A 258 -13.23 18.07 -3.99
C GLN A 258 -12.95 17.14 -2.81
N VAL A 259 -12.56 17.72 -1.66
CA VAL A 259 -12.17 16.98 -0.45
C VAL A 259 -13.24 15.97 -0.05
N GLY A 260 -12.86 14.69 0.02
CA GLY A 260 -13.74 13.57 0.32
C GLY A 260 -14.12 12.73 -0.90
N ILE A 261 -13.64 13.06 -2.11
CA ILE A 261 -13.92 12.29 -3.32
C ILE A 261 -13.36 10.86 -3.25
N HIS A 262 -12.28 10.63 -2.50
CA HIS A 262 -11.74 9.28 -2.30
C HIS A 262 -12.76 8.35 -1.69
N ALA A 263 -13.21 8.66 -0.47
CA ALA A 263 -14.22 7.85 0.21
C ALA A 263 -15.56 7.82 -0.55
N PHE A 264 -15.87 8.88 -1.30
CA PHE A 264 -17.05 8.89 -2.17
C PHE A 264 -16.96 7.81 -3.27
N TRP A 265 -15.83 7.77 -3.97
CA TRP A 265 -15.61 6.86 -5.09
C TRP A 265 -15.43 5.41 -4.63
N GLU A 266 -14.55 5.19 -3.66
CA GLU A 266 -14.14 3.85 -3.24
C GLU A 266 -15.17 3.17 -2.33
N SER A 267 -15.92 3.95 -1.56
CA SER A 267 -16.77 3.42 -0.49
C SER A 267 -18.24 3.64 -0.79
N ARG A 268 -18.65 4.91 -0.87
CA ARG A 268 -20.07 5.27 -0.91
C ARG A 268 -20.77 4.72 -2.15
N ILE A 269 -20.12 4.76 -3.32
CA ILE A 269 -20.70 4.24 -4.56
C ILE A 269 -20.86 2.71 -4.50
N PRO A 270 -19.82 1.90 -4.24
CA PRO A 270 -19.99 0.46 -4.11
C PRO A 270 -21.00 0.04 -3.05
N GLU A 271 -21.01 0.67 -1.87
CA GLU A 271 -21.96 0.34 -0.80
C GLU A 271 -23.42 0.55 -1.19
N LEU A 272 -23.71 1.54 -2.02
CA LEU A 272 -25.08 1.83 -2.47
C LEU A 272 -25.52 0.92 -3.62
N PHE A 273 -24.61 0.59 -4.54
CA PHE A 273 -25.00 0.08 -5.85
C PHE A 273 -24.44 -1.30 -6.21
N ALA A 274 -23.36 -1.77 -5.57
CA ALA A 274 -22.69 -3.00 -6.00
C ALA A 274 -23.58 -4.24 -5.85
N GLU A 275 -24.26 -4.40 -4.71
CA GLU A 275 -25.11 -5.56 -4.44
C GLU A 275 -26.37 -5.60 -5.33
N SER A 276 -26.92 -4.44 -5.66
CA SER A 276 -28.19 -4.32 -6.38
C SER A 276 -28.04 -4.25 -7.90
N ASN A 277 -26.94 -3.68 -8.40
CA ASN A 277 -26.84 -3.26 -9.79
C ASN A 277 -25.67 -3.85 -10.58
N TYR A 278 -24.61 -4.35 -9.91
CA TYR A 278 -23.40 -4.79 -10.62
C TYR A 278 -23.44 -6.28 -10.95
N ASP A 279 -22.91 -6.63 -12.13
CA ASP A 279 -22.63 -8.01 -12.51
C ASP A 279 -21.15 -8.30 -12.22
N PHE A 280 -20.87 -9.31 -11.39
CA PHE A 280 -19.50 -9.73 -11.05
C PHE A 280 -19.07 -11.02 -11.76
N PHE A 281 -19.76 -11.41 -12.83
CA PHE A 281 -19.33 -12.51 -13.70
C PHE A 281 -18.17 -12.08 -14.61
N VAL A 282 -16.94 -12.41 -14.20
CA VAL A 282 -15.71 -11.96 -14.88
C VAL A 282 -14.96 -13.06 -15.64
N GLY A 283 -15.44 -14.30 -15.58
CA GLY A 283 -14.78 -15.46 -16.18
C GLY A 283 -13.73 -16.10 -15.27
N GLN A 284 -12.91 -16.99 -15.85
CA GLN A 284 -11.88 -17.73 -15.12
C GLN A 284 -10.55 -16.98 -15.08
N ALA A 285 -9.81 -17.15 -13.98
CA ALA A 285 -8.45 -16.69 -13.80
C ALA A 285 -7.53 -17.19 -14.92
N GLN A 286 -6.60 -16.33 -15.36
CA GLN A 286 -5.66 -16.63 -16.45
C GLN A 286 -4.22 -16.54 -15.95
N TYR A 287 -3.33 -17.34 -16.53
CA TYR A 287 -1.91 -17.26 -16.24
C TYR A 287 -1.35 -15.98 -16.87
N ILE A 288 -0.50 -15.27 -16.13
CA ILE A 288 0.10 -14.02 -16.57
C ILE A 288 1.58 -14.27 -16.87
N ASP A 289 1.95 -14.25 -18.16
CA ASP A 289 3.31 -14.51 -18.62
C ASP A 289 4.31 -13.42 -18.19
N ASN A 290 3.87 -12.16 -18.22
CA ASN A 290 4.67 -11.00 -17.82
C ASN A 290 3.97 -10.21 -16.71
N PRO A 291 4.13 -10.61 -15.43
CA PRO A 291 3.44 -9.97 -14.31
C PRO A 291 3.76 -8.49 -14.16
N ARG A 292 5.01 -8.08 -14.44
CA ARG A 292 5.42 -6.68 -14.36
C ARG A 292 4.63 -5.82 -15.33
N GLU A 293 4.59 -6.20 -16.60
CA GLU A 293 3.83 -5.47 -17.63
C GLU A 293 2.34 -5.41 -17.28
N TYR A 294 1.76 -6.55 -16.88
CA TYR A 294 0.37 -6.63 -16.45
C TYR A 294 0.03 -5.69 -15.28
N ILE A 295 0.89 -5.64 -14.25
CA ILE A 295 0.73 -4.73 -13.11
C ILE A 295 0.79 -3.27 -13.56
N TRP A 296 1.72 -2.91 -14.45
CA TRP A 296 1.84 -1.54 -14.92
C TRP A 296 0.69 -1.13 -15.85
N ASP A 297 0.13 -2.05 -16.62
CA ASP A 297 -1.08 -1.82 -17.41
C ASP A 297 -2.29 -1.51 -16.52
N ILE A 298 -2.41 -2.18 -15.35
CA ILE A 298 -3.42 -1.85 -14.34
C ILE A 298 -3.27 -0.40 -13.88
N ILE A 299 -2.05 0.03 -13.51
CA ILE A 299 -1.79 1.40 -13.04
C ILE A 299 -2.11 2.43 -14.14
N ILE A 300 -1.68 2.17 -15.38
CA ILE A 300 -1.93 3.07 -16.52
C ILE A 300 -3.44 3.18 -16.79
N LYS A 301 -4.16 2.06 -16.78
CA LYS A 301 -5.61 2.02 -16.97
C LYS A 301 -6.32 2.78 -15.85
N ALA A 302 -5.99 2.50 -14.58
CA ALA A 302 -6.58 3.21 -13.44
C ALA A 302 -6.34 4.73 -13.54
N HIS A 303 -5.11 5.16 -13.82
CA HIS A 303 -4.79 6.58 -13.97
C HIS A 303 -5.52 7.23 -15.16
N SER A 304 -5.76 6.50 -16.25
CA SER A 304 -6.48 7.03 -17.42
C SER A 304 -7.92 7.46 -17.12
N HIS A 305 -8.48 6.97 -16.01
CA HIS A 305 -9.81 7.34 -15.53
C HIS A 305 -9.82 8.58 -14.63
N LEU A 306 -8.65 9.08 -14.21
CA LEU A 306 -8.54 10.15 -13.22
C LEU A 306 -9.24 11.45 -13.64
N ASP A 307 -9.09 11.84 -14.91
CA ASP A 307 -9.74 13.02 -15.48
C ASP A 307 -11.27 12.92 -15.39
N SER A 308 -11.83 11.74 -15.67
CA SER A 308 -13.26 11.50 -15.55
C SER A 308 -13.71 11.57 -14.10
N VAL A 309 -12.99 10.92 -13.18
CA VAL A 309 -13.29 10.93 -11.74
C VAL A 309 -13.39 12.35 -11.20
N LEU A 310 -12.34 13.15 -11.40
CA LEU A 310 -12.29 14.51 -10.88
C LEU A 310 -13.21 15.45 -11.66
N GLY A 311 -13.17 15.41 -13.00
CA GLY A 311 -13.91 16.33 -13.85
C GLY A 311 -15.43 16.18 -13.76
N ILE A 312 -15.93 14.94 -13.66
CA ILE A 312 -17.38 14.68 -13.56
C ILE A 312 -17.91 15.12 -12.21
N GLU A 313 -17.21 14.81 -11.12
CA GLU A 313 -17.62 15.24 -9.78
C GLU A 313 -17.61 16.78 -9.69
N LYS A 314 -16.55 17.43 -10.20
CA LYS A 314 -16.46 18.91 -10.19
C LYS A 314 -17.60 19.57 -10.94
N ARG A 315 -17.97 19.04 -12.10
CA ARG A 315 -19.09 19.55 -12.90
C ARG A 315 -20.44 19.33 -12.19
N LEU A 316 -20.63 18.16 -11.56
CA LEU A 316 -21.86 17.85 -10.83
C LEU A 316 -21.99 18.70 -9.57
N SER A 317 -20.94 18.89 -8.78
CA SER A 317 -21.00 19.74 -7.58
C SER A 317 -21.36 21.20 -7.88
N GLN A 318 -21.10 21.68 -9.09
CA GLN A 318 -21.49 23.02 -9.55
C GLN A 318 -22.94 23.11 -10.03
N THR A 319 -23.52 22.01 -10.50
CA THR A 319 -24.83 22.00 -11.16
C THR A 319 -25.92 21.34 -10.34
N PHE A 320 -25.57 20.48 -9.39
CA PHE A 320 -26.49 19.77 -8.50
C PHE A 320 -26.90 20.66 -7.32
N PRO A 321 -28.17 20.65 -6.86
CA PRO A 321 -28.60 21.44 -5.72
C PRO A 321 -27.75 21.20 -4.47
N LEU A 322 -27.18 22.27 -3.89
CA LEU A 322 -26.22 22.20 -2.77
C LEU A 322 -26.79 21.48 -1.54
N ASP A 323 -28.09 21.67 -1.27
CA ASP A 323 -28.83 21.04 -0.18
C ASP A 323 -29.06 19.54 -0.37
N ARG A 324 -28.79 19.01 -1.56
CA ARG A 324 -28.96 17.59 -1.91
C ARG A 324 -27.65 16.85 -2.19
N GLN A 325 -26.51 17.53 -2.13
CA GLN A 325 -25.22 16.89 -2.34
C GLN A 325 -24.80 16.06 -1.12
N TYR A 326 -25.09 16.55 0.08
CA TYR A 326 -24.66 15.92 1.34
C TYR A 326 -25.82 15.65 2.29
N CYS A 327 -25.84 14.45 2.87
CA CYS A 327 -26.73 14.04 3.94
C CYS A 327 -25.94 13.63 5.18
N TYR A 328 -26.67 13.37 6.26
CA TYR A 328 -26.13 12.77 7.46
C TYR A 328 -26.48 11.29 7.50
N ASP A 329 -25.51 10.47 7.91
CA ASP A 329 -25.65 9.03 8.09
C ASP A 329 -25.07 8.62 9.45
N GLU A 330 -25.60 7.58 10.09
CA GLU A 330 -25.08 7.06 11.35
C GLU A 330 -24.20 5.85 11.08
N ARG A 331 -22.89 5.99 11.33
CA ARG A 331 -21.91 4.91 11.14
C ARG A 331 -21.03 4.75 12.35
N LEU A 332 -20.88 3.50 12.81
CA LEU A 332 -20.13 3.18 14.03
C LEU A 332 -20.55 4.03 15.24
N SER A 333 -21.87 4.32 15.36
CA SER A 333 -22.44 5.21 16.38
C SER A 333 -21.99 6.67 16.30
N GLN A 334 -21.51 7.13 15.13
CA GLN A 334 -21.15 8.52 14.87
C GLN A 334 -21.96 9.05 13.69
N THR A 335 -22.50 10.25 13.83
CA THR A 335 -23.11 10.97 12.71
C THR A 335 -22.02 11.53 11.81
N VAL A 336 -22.02 11.13 10.55
CA VAL A 336 -21.09 11.63 9.54
C VAL A 336 -21.82 12.42 8.47
N ARG A 337 -21.13 13.37 7.85
CA ARG A 337 -21.60 14.04 6.63
C ARG A 337 -21.05 13.28 5.43
N ILE A 338 -21.94 12.77 4.57
CA ILE A 338 -21.61 11.95 3.40
C ILE A 338 -22.42 12.40 2.19
N GLN A 339 -22.05 11.95 0.99
CA GLN A 339 -22.80 12.20 -0.23
C GLN A 339 -24.16 11.50 -0.19
N CYS A 340 -25.23 12.26 -0.49
CA CYS A 340 -26.58 11.74 -0.63
C CYS A 340 -26.66 10.66 -1.69
N GLU A 341 -27.60 9.72 -1.54
CA GLU A 341 -27.86 8.70 -2.55
C GLU A 341 -28.21 9.30 -3.92
N GLU A 342 -29.04 10.37 -3.96
CA GLU A 342 -29.38 11.06 -5.22
C GLU A 342 -28.15 11.65 -5.93
N TYR A 343 -27.19 12.19 -5.18
CA TYR A 343 -25.95 12.73 -5.74
C TYR A 343 -25.01 11.60 -6.18
N ALA A 344 -24.93 10.52 -5.39
CA ALA A 344 -24.16 9.32 -5.72
C ALA A 344 -24.67 8.64 -7.00
N ASP A 345 -26.00 8.53 -7.16
CA ASP A 345 -26.64 7.98 -8.35
C ASP A 345 -26.42 8.89 -9.57
N ALA A 346 -26.55 10.21 -9.42
CA ALA A 346 -26.25 11.16 -10.50
C ALA A 346 -24.78 11.08 -10.96
N TYR A 347 -23.85 10.97 -10.01
CA TYR A 347 -22.43 10.77 -10.30
C TYR A 347 -22.17 9.42 -10.96
N SER A 348 -22.71 8.33 -10.41
CA SER A 348 -22.58 6.98 -10.97
C SER A 348 -23.10 6.90 -12.41
N ARG A 349 -24.29 7.47 -12.69
CA ARG A 349 -24.83 7.55 -14.06
C ARG A 349 -23.95 8.35 -15.01
N ALA A 350 -23.34 9.44 -14.54
CA ALA A 350 -22.44 10.25 -15.35
C ALA A 350 -21.11 9.54 -15.64
N MET A 351 -20.63 8.70 -14.72
CA MET A 351 -19.45 7.86 -14.85
C MET A 351 -19.69 6.61 -15.71
N GLY A 352 -20.95 6.20 -15.90
CA GLY A 352 -21.30 4.96 -16.59
C GLY A 352 -20.85 3.73 -15.79
N ALA A 353 -20.39 2.69 -16.48
CA ALA A 353 -19.97 1.44 -15.85
C ALA A 353 -18.59 1.50 -15.16
N MET A 354 -17.92 2.65 -15.11
CA MET A 354 -16.50 2.71 -14.76
C MET A 354 -16.15 2.12 -13.38
N VAL A 355 -16.97 2.35 -12.34
CA VAL A 355 -16.71 1.78 -11.01
C VAL A 355 -16.90 0.27 -11.02
N GLU A 356 -17.98 -0.21 -11.64
CA GLU A 356 -18.22 -1.64 -11.85
C GLU A 356 -17.10 -2.30 -12.65
N ASP A 357 -16.66 -1.69 -13.76
CA ASP A 357 -15.58 -2.18 -14.61
C ASP A 357 -14.25 -2.28 -13.86
N GLN A 358 -13.93 -1.31 -12.99
CA GLN A 358 -12.74 -1.39 -12.14
C GLN A 358 -12.85 -2.50 -11.10
N MET A 359 -14.01 -2.66 -10.45
CA MET A 359 -14.22 -3.79 -9.51
C MET A 359 -14.13 -5.14 -10.22
N ARG A 360 -14.75 -5.29 -11.39
CA ARG A 360 -14.68 -6.51 -12.24
C ARG A 360 -13.23 -6.80 -12.65
N SER A 361 -12.49 -5.77 -13.07
CA SER A 361 -11.08 -5.87 -13.42
C SER A 361 -10.25 -6.34 -12.22
N SER A 362 -10.47 -5.77 -11.03
CA SER A 362 -9.80 -6.18 -9.79
C SER A 362 -10.06 -7.65 -9.46
N ILE A 363 -11.32 -8.10 -9.54
CA ILE A 363 -11.70 -9.50 -9.26
C ILE A 363 -10.92 -10.47 -10.15
N LEU A 364 -10.91 -10.22 -11.46
CA LEU A 364 -10.22 -11.08 -12.42
C LEU A 364 -8.69 -11.01 -12.24
N ALA A 365 -8.14 -9.83 -11.99
CA ALA A 365 -6.71 -9.63 -11.77
C ALA A 365 -6.21 -10.39 -10.54
N ILE A 366 -6.94 -10.30 -9.42
CA ILE A 366 -6.61 -11.01 -8.18
C ILE A 366 -6.61 -12.52 -8.41
N GLY A 367 -7.67 -13.06 -9.01
CA GLY A 367 -7.76 -14.47 -9.35
C GLY A 367 -6.60 -14.93 -10.25
N SER A 368 -6.29 -14.14 -11.28
CA SER A 368 -5.21 -14.40 -12.24
C SER A 368 -3.82 -14.35 -11.59
N LEU A 369 -3.58 -13.41 -10.66
CA LEU A 369 -2.32 -13.30 -9.95
C LEU A 369 -2.14 -14.39 -8.88
N TRP A 370 -3.20 -14.80 -8.18
CA TRP A 370 -3.19 -15.99 -7.31
C TRP A 370 -2.89 -17.26 -8.11
N TYR A 371 -3.57 -17.44 -9.25
CA TYR A 371 -3.35 -18.56 -10.15
C TYR A 371 -1.92 -18.57 -10.70
N THR A 372 -1.41 -17.41 -11.13
CA THR A 372 -0.03 -17.25 -11.60
C THR A 372 0.99 -17.63 -10.53
N ALA A 373 0.79 -17.21 -9.27
CA ALA A 373 1.67 -17.59 -8.16
C ALA A 373 1.67 -19.11 -7.91
N TRP A 374 0.51 -19.75 -7.99
CA TRP A 374 0.36 -21.20 -7.84
C TRP A 374 1.03 -21.98 -8.99
N VAL A 375 0.86 -21.54 -10.24
CA VAL A 375 1.54 -22.12 -11.40
C VAL A 375 3.07 -21.97 -11.28
N ASN A 376 3.55 -20.77 -10.91
CA ASN A 376 4.98 -20.51 -10.67
C ASN A 376 5.56 -21.35 -9.53
N ALA A 377 4.72 -21.81 -8.60
CA ALA A 377 5.10 -22.70 -7.52
C ALA A 377 5.22 -24.18 -7.95
N GLY A 378 4.91 -24.51 -9.20
CA GLY A 378 4.89 -25.90 -9.69
C GLY A 378 3.57 -26.60 -9.40
N GLN A 379 2.47 -25.85 -9.24
CA GLN A 379 1.12 -26.36 -9.06
C GLN A 379 0.99 -27.36 -7.89
N PRO A 380 1.45 -27.00 -6.68
CA PRO A 380 1.39 -27.91 -5.54
C PRO A 380 -0.06 -28.31 -5.22
N ASP A 381 -0.24 -29.55 -4.79
CA ASP A 381 -1.52 -30.07 -4.33
C ASP A 381 -2.00 -29.34 -3.06
N LEU A 382 -3.11 -28.61 -3.18
CA LEU A 382 -3.68 -27.79 -2.12
C LEU A 382 -4.54 -28.59 -1.12
N ASP A 383 -4.91 -29.83 -1.45
CA ASP A 383 -5.66 -30.68 -0.52
C ASP A 383 -4.78 -31.19 0.64
N SER A 384 -3.47 -31.02 0.54
CA SER A 384 -2.48 -31.40 1.56
C SER A 384 -2.27 -30.37 2.69
N PHE A 385 -3.01 -29.26 2.67
CA PHE A 385 -2.89 -28.15 3.63
C PHE A 385 -3.81 -28.39 4.85
N GLU A 386 -3.23 -28.39 6.06
CA GLU A 386 -3.92 -28.62 7.33
C GLU A 386 -4.47 -27.32 7.93
N PHE A 387 -5.75 -27.35 8.34
CA PHE A 387 -6.42 -26.21 8.97
C PHE A 387 -5.58 -25.60 10.11
N VAL A 388 -5.24 -24.32 9.98
CA VAL A 388 -4.56 -23.55 11.02
C VAL A 388 -5.55 -22.58 11.66
N GLU A 389 -5.74 -22.71 12.97
CA GLU A 389 -6.42 -21.69 13.76
C GLU A 389 -5.50 -20.46 13.85
N TYR A 390 -5.95 -19.33 13.27
CA TYR A 390 -5.16 -18.12 13.16
C TYR A 390 -5.40 -17.20 14.36
N GLU A 391 -4.31 -16.74 14.97
CA GLU A 391 -4.33 -15.67 15.96
C GLU A 391 -4.13 -14.33 15.26
N PRO A 392 -5.09 -13.39 15.36
CA PRO A 392 -4.95 -12.07 14.74
C PRO A 392 -3.72 -11.33 15.26
N GLU A 393 -2.90 -10.82 14.33
CA GLU A 393 -1.78 -9.95 14.71
C GLU A 393 -2.33 -8.70 15.42
N PRO A 394 -1.83 -8.34 16.62
CA PRO A 394 -2.25 -7.13 17.30
C PRO A 394 -1.73 -5.91 16.52
N ILE A 395 -2.65 -5.18 15.89
CA ILE A 395 -2.32 -3.95 15.17
C ILE A 395 -2.46 -2.77 16.14
N LEU A 396 -1.33 -2.17 16.50
CA LEU A 396 -1.27 -0.97 17.34
C LEU A 396 -0.92 0.24 16.46
N PRO A 397 -1.90 1.08 16.08
CA PRO A 397 -1.62 2.28 15.29
C PRO A 397 -0.78 3.28 16.11
N SER A 398 0.18 3.93 15.45
CA SER A 398 1.00 4.99 16.02
C SER A 398 0.51 6.35 15.55
N LYS A 399 0.33 7.29 16.49
CA LYS A 399 -0.12 8.66 16.20
C LYS A 399 0.92 9.52 15.48
N THR A 400 2.17 9.05 15.38
CA THR A 400 3.27 9.78 14.74
C THR A 400 3.52 9.34 13.30
N VAL A 401 2.79 8.33 12.80
CA VAL A 401 2.96 7.80 11.45
C VAL A 401 1.95 8.47 10.52
N GLN A 402 2.45 9.18 9.52
CA GLN A 402 1.65 9.68 8.41
C GLN A 402 1.56 8.61 7.32
N ALA A 403 0.37 8.44 6.75
CA ALA A 403 0.11 7.40 5.76
C ALA A 403 0.49 7.81 4.33
N ARG A 404 0.34 9.09 3.99
CA ARG A 404 0.93 9.73 2.81
C ARG A 404 1.61 11.04 3.23
N VAL A 405 2.67 11.43 2.52
CA VAL A 405 3.49 12.63 2.84
C VAL A 405 2.68 13.93 2.84
N HIS A 406 1.62 13.97 2.04
CA HIS A 406 0.78 15.16 1.85
C HIS A 406 -0.57 15.04 2.56
N ASP A 407 -0.69 14.10 3.51
CA ASP A 407 -1.80 14.06 4.46
C ASP A 407 -1.60 15.18 5.49
N ASN A 408 -2.53 16.15 5.54
CA ASN A 408 -2.54 17.25 6.52
C ASN A 408 -3.32 16.89 7.78
#